data_AF-A0A3R6T160-F1
#
_entry.id   AF-A0A3R6T160-F1
#
_cell.length_a   1.000
_cell.length_b   1.000
_cell.length_c   1.000
_cell.angle_alpha   90.00
_cell.angle_beta   90.00
_cell.angle_gamma   90.00
#
_symmetry.space_group_name_H-M   'P 1'
#
loop_
_entity.id
_entity.type
_entity.pdbx_description
1 polymer ?
#
loop_
_entity_poly.entity_id
_entity_poly.type
_entity_poly.pdbx_seq_one_letter_code
_entity_poly.pdbx_strand_id
1 'polypeptide(L)'
;MFSEFIAQKLYEVNVIGKEEVELYQYCFNAFIEIMGFIIIVILHSIYLGEAMKGLIFLGIVIPMRSHGGGRHANTAKVCFGLSII
;
A
#
# COMPACT_ATOMS: atom_id res chain seq x y z
N MET A 1 2.66 5.78 13.98
CA MET A 1 3.29 4.68 14.76
C MET A 1 4.42 3.96 14.01
N PHE A 2 4.20 3.16 12.96
CA PHE A 2 5.33 2.51 12.22
C PHE A 2 5.88 3.35 11.05
N SER A 3 5.02 3.84 10.16
CA SER A 3 5.41 4.76 9.07
C SER A 3 6.08 6.03 9.57
N GLU A 4 5.52 6.60 10.63
CA GLU A 4 6.07 7.73 11.38
C GLU A 4 7.44 7.42 12.01
N PHE A 5 7.61 6.22 12.58
CA PHE A 5 8.90 5.79 13.12
C PHE A 5 9.97 5.72 12.03
N ILE A 6 9.65 5.13 10.86
CA ILE A 6 10.60 5.06 9.75
C ILE A 6 10.91 6.47 9.22
N ALA A 7 9.90 7.31 8.99
CA ALA A 7 10.12 8.67 8.49
C ALA A 7 10.96 9.52 9.46
N GLN A 8 10.69 9.44 10.76
CA GLN A 8 11.51 10.09 11.78
C GLN A 8 12.93 9.54 11.83
N LYS A 9 13.12 8.22 11.70
CA LYS A 9 14.46 7.64 11.69
C LYS A 9 15.27 8.12 10.49
N LEU A 10 14.65 8.23 9.31
CA LEU A 10 15.28 8.77 8.11
C LEU A 10 15.66 10.25 8.26
N TYR A 11 14.84 11.03 8.97
CA TYR A 11 15.17 12.40 9.33
C TYR A 11 16.36 12.45 10.30
N GLU A 12 16.35 11.64 11.37
CA GLU A 12 17.44 11.58 12.36
C GLU A 12 18.79 11.22 11.74
N VAL A 13 18.80 10.35 10.72
CA VAL A 13 20.03 9.97 10.00
C VAL A 13 20.37 10.91 8.83
N ASN A 14 19.68 12.06 8.70
CA ASN A 14 19.86 13.07 7.65
C ASN A 14 19.69 12.54 6.21
N VAL A 15 18.83 11.53 6.01
CA VAL A 15 18.49 11.02 4.67
C VAL A 15 17.41 11.87 4.02
N ILE A 16 16.50 12.45 4.81
CA ILE A 16 15.41 13.32 4.34
C ILE A 16 15.36 14.61 5.15
N GLY A 17 14.84 15.68 4.54
CA GLY A 17 14.55 16.96 5.18
C GLY A 17 13.35 16.89 6.13
N LYS A 18 13.19 17.90 6.99
CA LYS A 18 12.08 17.95 7.96
C LYS A 18 10.73 18.10 7.26
N GLU A 19 10.71 18.87 6.18
CA GLU A 19 9.60 19.11 5.27
C GLU A 19 9.17 17.84 4.52
N GLU A 20 10.05 16.86 4.39
CA GLU A 20 9.79 15.60 3.68
C GLU A 20 9.22 14.52 4.60
N VAL A 21 9.30 14.70 5.93
CA VAL A 21 8.86 13.69 6.91
C VAL A 21 7.39 13.30 6.72
N GLU A 22 6.51 14.28 6.54
CA GLU A 22 5.08 14.03 6.33
C GLU A 22 4.83 13.28 5.01
N LEU A 23 5.54 13.65 3.95
CA LEU A 23 5.44 12.99 2.65
C LEU A 23 5.91 11.53 2.74
N TYR A 24 7.05 11.27 3.39
CA TYR A 24 7.56 9.91 3.58
C TYR A 24 6.65 9.08 4.47
N GLN A 25 6.08 9.66 5.54
CA GLN A 25 5.09 8.99 6.37
C GLN A 25 3.86 8.57 5.55
N TYR A 26 3.36 9.45 4.67
CA TYR A 26 2.29 9.11 3.74
C TYR A 26 2.70 7.97 2.80
N CYS A 27 3.88 8.05 2.18
CA CYS A 27 4.40 7.02 1.28
C CYS A 27 4.53 5.66 1.96
N PHE A 28 5.03 5.60 3.19
CA PHE A 28 5.12 4.34 3.94
C PHE A 28 3.75 3.78 4.32
N ASN A 29 2.79 4.62 4.66
CA ASN A 29 1.41 4.15 4.88
C ASN A 29 0.83 3.54 3.60
N ALA A 30 0.92 4.25 2.47
CA ALA A 30 0.44 3.77 1.19
C ALA A 30 1.15 2.47 0.77
N PHE A 31 2.47 2.38 0.99
CA PHE A 31 3.25 1.18 0.72
C PHE A 31 2.75 -0.03 1.51
N ILE A 32 2.50 0.13 2.81
CA ILE A 32 1.99 -0.96 3.67
C ILE A 32 0.62 -1.42 3.21
N GLU A 33 -0.26 -0.51 2.82
CA GLU A 33 -1.59 -0.85 2.28
C GLU A 33 -1.49 -1.64 0.98
N ILE A 34 -0.66 -1.20 0.04
CA ILE A 34 -0.47 -1.87 -1.26
C ILE A 34 0.14 -3.26 -1.04
N MET A 35 1.15 -3.37 -0.17
CA MET A 35 1.76 -4.66 0.17
C MET A 35 0.75 -5.61 0.82
N GLY A 36 -0.03 -5.12 1.78
CA GLY A 36 -1.09 -5.90 2.43
C GLY A 36 -2.13 -6.41 1.42
N PHE A 37 -2.55 -5.55 0.47
CA PHE A 37 -3.50 -5.91 -0.56
C PHE A 37 -2.94 -7.01 -1.48
N ILE A 38 -1.70 -6.86 -1.95
CA ILE A 38 -1.02 -7.85 -2.80
C ILE A 38 -0.92 -9.20 -2.09
N ILE A 39 -0.49 -9.21 -0.82
CA ILE A 39 -0.38 -10.43 -0.02
C ILE A 39 -1.74 -11.12 0.12
N ILE A 40 -2.80 -10.37 0.45
CA ILE A 40 -4.14 -10.93 0.60
C ILE A 40 -4.65 -11.54 -0.71
N VAL A 41 -4.46 -10.86 -1.84
CA VAL A 41 -4.86 -11.39 -3.15
C VAL A 41 -4.11 -12.67 -3.49
N ILE A 42 -2.79 -12.71 -3.24
CA ILE A 42 -1.98 -13.92 -3.47
C ILE A 42 -2.51 -15.06 -2.61
N LEU A 43 -2.65 -14.86 -1.29
CA LEU A 43 -3.12 -15.88 -0.36
C LEU A 43 -4.53 -16.37 -0.73
N HIS A 44 -5.44 -15.46 -1.05
CA HIS A 44 -6.80 -15.79 -1.46
C HIS A 44 -6.84 -16.57 -2.76
N SER A 45 -6.06 -16.18 -3.77
CA SER A 45 -5.99 -16.89 -5.04
C SER A 45 -5.40 -18.30 -4.90
N ILE A 46 -4.39 -18.48 -4.04
CA ILE A 46 -3.83 -19.80 -3.73
C ILE A 46 -4.87 -20.66 -3.00
N TYR A 47 -5.58 -20.08 -2.02
CA TYR A 47 -6.63 -20.78 -1.28
C TYR A 47 -7.75 -21.32 -2.19
N LEU A 48 -8.11 -20.57 -3.23
CA LEU A 48 -9.09 -21.00 -4.23
C LEU A 48 -8.54 -21.95 -5.31
N GLY A 49 -7.22 -22.24 -5.32
CA GLY A 49 -6.58 -23.03 -6.38
C GLY A 49 -6.40 -22.28 -7.70
N GLU A 50 -6.52 -20.95 -7.69
CA GLU A 50 -6.62 -20.06 -8.86
C GLU A 50 -5.47 -19.04 -8.91
N ALA A 51 -4.26 -19.45 -8.50
CA ALA A 51 -3.10 -18.58 -8.35
C ALA A 51 -2.77 -17.79 -9.63
N MET A 52 -2.91 -18.40 -10.81
CA MET A 52 -2.70 -17.72 -12.09
C MET A 52 -3.69 -16.59 -12.34
N LYS A 53 -4.97 -16.77 -11.98
CA LYS A 53 -5.98 -15.70 -12.07
C LYS A 53 -5.67 -14.58 -11.08
N GLY A 54 -5.18 -14.91 -9.89
CA GLY A 54 -4.69 -13.94 -8.91
C GLY A 54 -3.55 -13.07 -9.46
N LEU A 55 -2.56 -13.68 -10.11
CA LEU A 55 -1.44 -12.95 -10.73
C LEU A 55 -1.90 -12.05 -11.88
N ILE A 56 -2.80 -12.54 -12.75
CA ILE A 56 -3.37 -11.75 -13.85
C ILE A 56 -4.14 -10.55 -13.27
N PHE A 57 -4.95 -10.77 -12.23
CA PHE A 57 -5.69 -9.71 -11.55
C PHE A 57 -4.75 -8.64 -10.98
N LEU A 58 -3.67 -9.03 -10.31
CA LEU A 58 -2.66 -8.08 -9.82
C LEU A 58 -1.99 -7.31 -10.96
N GLY A 59 -1.64 -7.99 -12.05
CA GLY A 59 -1.06 -7.38 -13.25
C GLY A 59 -1.94 -6.32 -13.90
N ILE A 60 -3.25 -6.37 -13.70
CA ILE A 60 -4.21 -5.36 -14.18
C ILE A 60 -4.45 -4.28 -13.12
N VAL A 61 -4.69 -4.68 -11.86
CA VAL A 61 -5.13 -3.76 -10.81
C VAL A 61 -4.02 -2.82 -10.35
N ILE A 62 -2.77 -3.29 -10.29
CA ILE A 62 -1.63 -2.45 -9.90
C ILE A 62 -1.48 -1.25 -10.87
N PRO A 63 -1.30 -1.44 -12.18
CA PRO A 63 -1.15 -0.31 -13.11
C PRO A 63 -2.42 0.54 -13.18
N MET A 64 -3.60 -0.07 -13.08
CA MET A 64 -4.87 0.67 -13.04
C MET A 64 -4.94 1.62 -11.85
N ARG A 65 -4.52 1.19 -10.66
CA ARG A 65 -4.49 2.06 -9.47
C ARG A 65 -3.39 3.12 -9.53
N SER A 66 -2.24 2.81 -10.13
CA SER A 66 -1.14 3.77 -10.30
C SER A 66 -1.47 4.91 -11.27
N HIS A 67 -2.26 4.66 -12.32
CA HIS A 67 -2.57 5.66 -13.36
C HIS A 67 -4.00 6.21 -13.28
N GLY A 68 -4.97 5.39 -12.88
CA GLY A 68 -6.38 5.78 -12.77
C GLY A 68 -6.75 6.42 -11.43
N GLY A 69 -5.86 6.34 -10.44
CA GLY A 69 -6.14 6.79 -9.08
C GLY A 69 -7.26 5.96 -8.43
N GLY A 70 -8.01 6.58 -7.53
CA GLY A 70 -9.12 5.95 -6.83
C GLY A 70 -9.75 6.86 -5.78
N ARG A 71 -10.78 6.35 -5.11
CA ARG A 71 -11.39 7.04 -3.98
C ARG A 71 -10.54 6.82 -2.74
N HIS A 72 -9.89 7.88 -2.24
CA HIS A 72 -9.32 7.86 -0.89
C HIS A 72 -10.42 8.10 0.14
N ALA A 73 -10.56 7.17 1.08
CA ALA A 73 -11.40 7.31 2.24
C ALA A 73 -10.73 8.20 3.30
N ASN A 74 -11.50 8.62 4.30
CA ASN A 74 -11.02 9.49 5.37
C ASN A 74 -9.86 8.89 6.18
N THR A 75 -9.65 7.56 6.10
CA THR A 75 -8.51 6.90 6.73
C THR A 75 -7.97 5.77 5.86
N ALA A 76 -6.64 5.59 5.92
CA ALA A 76 -5.86 4.46 5.39
C ALA A 76 -6.54 3.09 5.57
N LYS A 77 -7.00 2.80 6.79
CA LYS A 77 -7.63 1.52 7.14
C LYS A 77 -8.92 1.27 6.37
N VAL A 78 -9.69 2.32 6.10
CA VAL A 78 -10.94 2.22 5.34
C VAL A 78 -10.63 2.02 3.85
N CYS A 79 -9.60 2.70 3.31
CA CYS A 79 -9.13 2.45 1.94
C CYS A 79 -8.71 0.99 1.74
N PHE A 80 -7.98 0.44 2.72
CA PHE A 80 -7.55 -0.95 2.72
C PHE A 80 -8.74 -1.91 2.76
N GLY A 81 -9.68 -1.74 3.70
CA GLY A 81 -10.86 -2.60 3.81
C GLY A 81 -11.70 -2.62 2.54
N LEU A 82 -11.95 -1.44 1.94
CA LEU A 82 -12.67 -1.32 0.67
C LEU A 82 -11.91 -1.91 -0.52
N SER A 83 -10.60 -2.10 -0.42
CA SER A 83 -9.81 -2.73 -1.47
C SER A 83 -9.90 -4.26 -1.47
N ILE A 84 -10.43 -4.84 -0.40
CA ILE A 84 -10.47 -6.29 -0.18
C ILE A 84 -11.89 -6.85 -0.29
N ILE A 85 -12.91 -6.01 -0.08
CA ILE A 85 -14.33 -6.32 -0.31
C ILE A 85 -14.64 -6.21 -1.80
#